data_AF-A0A553SNB0-F1
#
_entry.id   AF-A0A553SNB0-F1
#
_cell.length_a   1.000
_cell.length_b   1.000
_cell.length_c   1.000
_cell.angle_alpha   90.00
_cell.angle_beta   90.00
_cell.angle_gamma   90.00
#
_symmetry.space_group_name_H-M   'P 1'
#
loop_
_entity.id
_entity.type
_entity.pdbx_description
1 polymer ?
#
loop_
_entity_poly.entity_id
_entity_poly.type
_entity_poly.pdbx_seq_one_letter_code
_entity_poly.pdbx_strand_id
1 'polypeptide(L)'
;MSLMNENSLKIILINTVIICLSQLLFMYTKLSILPFQLGFTVLIFLPINIVIKLSKMKVDFYQHWVSVYVGFFCSTVIFYILKALLVNKPSDSPPGEPYFDLFLIVFIYGFLQLLIFIFLNGITYIINVFTNKKWT
;
A
#
# COMPACT_ATOMS: atom_id res chain seq x y z
N MET A 1 -2.04 9.66 -24.75
CA MET A 1 -2.07 8.52 -23.83
C MET A 1 -0.66 7.96 -23.78
N SER A 2 0.22 8.48 -22.92
CA SER A 2 1.62 8.06 -22.90
C SER A 2 1.71 6.67 -22.30
N LEU A 3 2.36 5.75 -23.03
CA LEU A 3 2.77 4.45 -22.49
C LEU A 3 3.40 4.65 -21.12
N MET A 4 2.94 3.89 -20.13
CA MET A 4 3.58 3.81 -18.83
C MET A 4 5.08 3.56 -19.03
N ASN A 5 5.90 4.48 -18.54
CA ASN A 5 7.36 4.36 -18.59
C ASN A 5 7.78 3.08 -17.83
N GLU A 6 8.79 2.36 -18.30
CA GLU A 6 9.26 1.12 -17.65
C GLU A 6 9.58 1.31 -16.17
N ASN A 7 10.04 2.50 -15.80
CA ASN A 7 10.30 2.86 -14.41
C ASN A 7 9.02 2.94 -13.56
N SER A 8 7.91 3.44 -14.13
CA SER A 8 6.61 3.49 -13.45
C SER A 8 6.08 2.08 -13.18
N LEU A 9 6.20 1.17 -14.15
CA LEU A 9 5.83 -0.24 -13.99
C LEU A 9 6.63 -0.91 -12.87
N LYS A 10 7.95 -0.70 -12.83
CA LYS A 10 8.81 -1.23 -11.77
C LYS A 10 8.39 -0.73 -10.40
N ILE A 11 8.08 0.56 -10.27
CA ILE A 11 7.62 1.16 -9.00
C ILE A 11 6.26 0.60 -8.58
N ILE A 12 5.32 0.41 -9.51
CA ILE A 12 4.03 -0.23 -9.22
C ILE A 12 4.27 -1.65 -8.71
N LEU A 13 5.10 -2.45 -9.39
CA LEU A 13 5.44 -3.82 -8.98
C LEU A 13 6.07 -3.87 -7.59
N ILE A 14 7.07 -3.01 -7.32
CA ILE A 14 7.76 -2.95 -6.03
C ILE A 14 6.75 -2.59 -4.92
N ASN A 15 5.95 -1.53 -5.12
CA ASN A 15 4.95 -1.13 -4.13
C ASN A 15 3.87 -2.21 -3.92
N THR A 16 3.41 -2.85 -5.00
CA THR A 16 2.44 -3.95 -4.91
C THR A 16 3.00 -5.09 -4.08
N VAL A 17 4.22 -5.54 -4.37
CA VAL A 17 4.88 -6.65 -3.64
C VAL A 17 5.08 -6.29 -2.17
N ILE A 18 5.57 -5.10 -1.86
CA ILE A 18 5.82 -4.67 -0.47
C ILE A 18 4.54 -4.61 0.33
N ILE A 19 3.50 -3.99 -0.23
CA ILE A 19 2.23 -3.83 0.48
C ILE A 19 1.52 -5.18 0.59
N CYS A 20 1.59 -6.05 -0.42
CA CYS A 20 1.12 -7.43 -0.30
C CYS A 20 1.86 -8.19 0.81
N LEU A 21 3.19 -8.08 0.88
CA LEU A 21 3.99 -8.73 1.92
C LEU A 21 3.66 -8.19 3.33
N SER A 22 3.44 -6.88 3.47
CA SER A 22 3.04 -6.30 4.77
C SER A 22 1.65 -6.79 5.20
N GLN A 23 0.71 -6.91 4.26
CA GLN A 23 -0.62 -7.47 4.50
C GLN A 23 -0.59 -8.99 4.76
N LEU A 24 0.33 -9.75 4.15
CA LEU A 24 0.54 -11.17 4.45
C LEU A 24 1.16 -11.39 5.83
N LEU A 25 2.11 -10.54 6.25
CA LEU A 25 2.73 -10.65 7.57
C LEU A 25 1.69 -10.52 8.69
N PHE A 26 0.70 -9.65 8.50
CA PHE A 26 -0.47 -9.49 9.37
C PHE A 26 -1.29 -10.79 9.53
N MET A 27 -1.31 -11.65 8.51
CA MET A 27 -2.08 -12.88 8.56
C MET A 27 -1.41 -13.95 9.45
N TYR A 28 -0.09 -14.02 9.46
CA TYR A 28 0.66 -15.07 10.16
C TYR A 28 1.08 -14.68 11.57
N THR A 29 1.30 -13.39 11.80
CA THR A 29 1.57 -12.89 13.14
C THR A 29 0.22 -12.66 13.83
N LYS A 30 -0.05 -13.39 14.93
CA LYS A 30 -1.16 -13.08 15.86
C LYS A 30 -1.01 -11.69 16.54
N LEU A 31 -0.12 -10.83 16.03
CA LEU A 31 -0.06 -9.41 16.35
C LEU A 31 -1.28 -8.72 15.74
N SER A 32 -2.46 -8.95 16.33
CA SER A 32 -3.72 -8.29 15.95
C SER A 32 -3.78 -6.81 16.35
N ILE A 33 -2.64 -6.18 16.64
CA ILE A 33 -2.59 -4.79 17.08
C ILE A 33 -2.48 -3.94 15.81
N LEU A 34 -3.64 -3.51 15.30
CA LEU A 34 -3.82 -2.56 14.20
C LEU A 34 -2.75 -1.43 14.16
N PRO A 35 -2.36 -0.78 15.28
CA PRO A 35 -1.25 0.17 15.33
C PRO A 35 0.10 -0.35 14.81
N PHE A 36 0.46 -1.59 15.16
CA PHE A 36 1.74 -2.19 14.77
C PHE A 36 1.81 -2.41 13.27
N GLN A 37 0.68 -2.80 12.66
CA GLN A 37 0.59 -3.05 11.23
C GLN A 37 0.66 -1.76 10.40
N LEU A 38 -0.01 -0.71 10.86
CA LEU A 38 0.08 0.63 10.25
C LEU A 38 1.49 1.18 10.40
N GLY A 39 2.10 1.05 11.59
CA GLY A 39 3.49 1.44 11.85
C GLY A 39 4.50 0.68 10.99
N PHE A 40 4.35 -0.64 10.87
CA PHE A 40 5.23 -1.49 10.06
C PHE A 40 5.14 -1.15 8.57
N THR A 41 3.92 -0.92 8.07
CA THR A 41 3.71 -0.44 6.71
C THR A 41 4.46 0.87 6.50
N VAL A 42 4.30 1.87 7.38
CA VAL A 42 5.03 3.14 7.26
C VAL A 42 6.55 2.92 7.32
N LEU A 43 7.04 2.10 8.27
CA LEU A 43 8.46 1.83 8.49
C LEU A 43 9.15 1.14 7.32
N ILE A 44 8.46 0.28 6.56
CA ILE A 44 9.04 -0.37 5.36
C ILE A 44 8.80 0.49 4.11
N PHE A 45 7.64 1.12 4.03
CA PHE A 45 7.23 1.88 2.86
C PHE A 45 8.04 3.18 2.69
N LEU A 46 8.32 3.90 3.78
CA LEU A 46 9.07 5.16 3.72
C LEU A 46 10.51 4.96 3.20
N PRO A 47 11.32 4.05 3.76
CA PRO A 47 12.70 3.86 3.32
C PRO A 47 12.78 3.40 1.88
N ILE A 48 11.88 2.50 1.45
CA ILE A 48 11.91 1.99 0.09
C ILE A 48 11.54 3.09 -0.91
N ASN A 49 10.54 3.92 -0.64
CA ASN A 49 10.20 5.02 -1.52
C ASN A 49 11.24 6.15 -1.48
N ILE A 50 11.94 6.35 -0.36
CA ILE A 50 13.13 7.22 -0.29
C ILE A 50 14.25 6.64 -1.17
N VAL A 51 14.53 5.34 -1.11
CA VAL A 51 15.54 4.68 -1.95
C VAL A 51 15.16 4.78 -3.42
N ILE A 52 13.88 4.57 -3.78
CA ILE A 52 13.39 4.75 -5.15
C ILE A 52 13.58 6.21 -5.61
N LYS A 53 13.25 7.19 -4.77
CA LYS A 53 13.44 8.62 -5.07
C LYS A 53 14.92 8.99 -5.24
N LEU A 54 15.81 8.40 -4.44
CA LEU A 54 17.25 8.61 -4.51
C LEU A 54 17.93 7.79 -5.63
N SER A 55 17.26 6.77 -6.14
CA SER A 55 17.77 5.95 -7.23
C SER A 55 17.79 6.73 -8.56
N LYS A 56 18.56 6.25 -9.53
CA LYS A 56 18.59 6.80 -10.90
C LYS A 56 17.26 6.64 -11.67
N MET A 57 16.23 6.04 -11.06
CA MET A 57 14.88 6.02 -11.61
C MET A 57 14.29 7.43 -11.53
N LYS A 58 14.59 8.26 -12.54
CA LYS A 58 14.00 9.60 -12.70
C LYS A 58 12.51 9.46 -12.94
N VAL A 59 11.72 9.44 -11.87
CA VAL A 59 10.27 9.44 -11.93
C VAL A 59 9.77 10.72 -11.30
N ASP A 60 8.88 11.40 -12.01
CA ASP A 60 8.24 12.61 -11.51
C ASP A 60 7.55 12.31 -10.16
N PHE A 61 7.61 13.25 -9.22
CA PHE A 61 6.97 13.13 -7.92
C PHE A 61 5.50 12.71 -8.03
N TYR A 62 4.75 13.30 -8.95
CA TYR A 62 3.33 12.95 -9.13
C TYR A 62 3.16 11.53 -9.69
N GLN A 63 3.98 11.15 -10.68
CA GLN A 63 3.94 9.80 -11.26
C GLN A 63 4.32 8.74 -10.24
N HIS A 64 5.26 9.04 -9.34
CA HIS A 64 5.67 8.16 -8.26
C HIS A 64 4.52 7.90 -7.29
N TRP A 65 3.84 8.95 -6.81
CA TRP A 65 2.71 8.81 -5.88
C TRP A 65 1.49 8.14 -6.53
N VAL A 66 1.19 8.43 -7.80
CA VAL A 66 0.16 7.68 -8.54
C VAL A 66 0.51 6.19 -8.60
N SER A 67 1.78 5.85 -8.88
CA SER A 67 2.24 4.46 -8.91
C SER A 67 2.10 3.76 -7.54
N VAL A 68 2.33 4.49 -6.46
CA VAL A 68 2.09 4.03 -5.08
C VAL A 68 0.61 3.71 -4.86
N TYR A 69 -0.31 4.62 -5.21
CA TYR A 69 -1.74 4.42 -5.01
C TYR A 69 -2.28 3.26 -5.84
N VAL A 70 -1.81 3.11 -7.08
CA VAL A 70 -2.14 1.97 -7.94
C VAL A 70 -1.62 0.67 -7.32
N GLY A 71 -0.37 0.64 -6.87
CA GLY A 71 0.20 -0.55 -6.21
C GLY A 71 -0.56 -0.95 -4.94
N PHE A 72 -0.97 0.04 -4.14
CA PHE A 72 -1.81 -0.15 -2.95
C PHE A 72 -3.19 -0.73 -3.27
N PHE A 73 -3.85 -0.22 -4.31
CA PHE A 73 -5.14 -0.74 -4.74
C PHE A 73 -4.99 -2.19 -5.21
N CYS A 74 -4.01 -2.46 -6.08
CA CYS A 74 -3.71 -3.80 -6.58
C CYS A 74 -3.42 -4.78 -5.44
N SER A 75 -2.58 -4.38 -4.48
CA SER A 75 -2.23 -5.26 -3.37
C SER A 75 -3.44 -5.60 -2.49
N THR A 76 -4.30 -4.62 -2.22
CA THR A 76 -5.50 -4.80 -1.39
C THR A 76 -6.49 -5.75 -2.05
N VAL A 77 -6.70 -5.62 -3.37
CA VAL A 77 -7.55 -6.54 -4.14
C VAL A 77 -6.98 -7.96 -4.14
N ILE A 78 -5.68 -8.10 -4.42
CA ILE A 78 -4.99 -9.41 -4.40
C ILE A 78 -5.12 -10.06 -3.02
N PHE A 79 -4.89 -9.29 -1.96
CA PHE A 79 -5.01 -9.77 -0.58
C PHE A 79 -6.42 -10.26 -0.26
N TYR A 80 -7.45 -9.49 -0.60
CA TYR A 80 -8.84 -9.89 -0.43
C TYR A 80 -9.14 -11.21 -1.13
N ILE A 81 -8.76 -11.33 -2.41
CA ILE A 81 -8.98 -12.55 -3.20
C ILE A 81 -8.28 -13.75 -2.56
N LEU A 82 -6.99 -13.61 -2.22
CA LEU A 82 -6.24 -14.69 -1.57
C LEU A 82 -6.86 -15.13 -0.25
N LYS A 83 -7.34 -14.18 0.56
CA LYS A 83 -8.00 -14.49 1.83
C LYS A 83 -9.38 -15.11 1.65
N ALA A 84 -10.15 -14.66 0.66
CA ALA A 84 -11.45 -15.24 0.35
C ALA A 84 -11.33 -16.71 -0.08
N LEU A 85 -10.24 -17.07 -0.78
CA LEU A 85 -9.95 -18.46 -1.15
C LEU A 85 -9.56 -19.34 0.06
N LEU A 86 -9.02 -18.74 1.13
CA LEU A 86 -8.55 -19.42 2.33
C LEU A 86 -9.51 -19.31 3.53
N VAL A 87 -10.67 -18.66 3.36
CA VAL A 87 -11.62 -18.46 4.45
C VAL A 87 -12.27 -19.80 4.80
N ASN A 88 -12.07 -20.25 6.04
CA ASN A 88 -12.81 -21.38 6.57
C ASN A 88 -14.26 -20.94 6.73
N LYS A 89 -15.19 -21.72 6.16
CA LYS A 89 -16.63 -21.50 6.31
C LYS A 89 -17.11 -22.30 7.52
N PRO A 90 -17.50 -21.65 8.63
CA PRO A 90 -18.21 -22.35 9.69
C PRO A 90 -19.46 -23.03 9.10
N SER A 91 -19.74 -24.26 9.52
CA SER A 91 -20.93 -25.00 9.05
C SER A 91 -22.24 -24.24 9.32
N ASP A 92 -22.22 -23.40 10.36
CA ASP A 92 -23.41 -22.75 10.90
C ASP A 92 -23.56 -21.29 10.43
N SER A 93 -22.61 -20.76 9.66
CA SER A 93 -22.68 -19.39 9.15
C SER A 93 -23.49 -19.31 7.84
N PRO A 94 -24.41 -18.33 7.68
CA PRO A 94 -25.09 -18.09 6.41
C PRO A 94 -24.10 -17.90 5.24
N PRO A 95 -24.43 -18.41 4.04
CA PRO A 95 -23.57 -18.31 2.88
C PRO A 95 -23.34 -16.83 2.53
N GLY A 96 -22.10 -16.37 2.63
CA GLY A 96 -21.71 -14.98 2.32
C GLY A 96 -21.20 -14.19 3.52
N GLU A 97 -21.60 -14.54 4.75
CA GLU A 97 -21.21 -13.80 5.96
C GLU A 97 -19.68 -13.76 6.18
N PRO A 98 -18.93 -14.88 6.08
CA PRO A 98 -17.46 -14.84 6.23
C PRO A 98 -16.75 -13.99 5.16
N TYR A 99 -17.35 -13.83 3.97
CA TYR A 99 -16.80 -13.02 2.89
C TYR A 99 -17.09 -11.54 3.10
N PHE A 100 -18.27 -11.22 3.66
CA PHE A 100 -18.66 -9.86 4.00
C PHE A 100 -17.86 -9.32 5.18
N ASP A 101 -17.63 -10.14 6.22
CA ASP A 101 -16.77 -9.78 7.34
C ASP A 101 -15.34 -9.53 6.89
N LEU A 102 -14.80 -10.41 6.05
CA LEU A 102 -13.49 -10.22 5.44
C LEU A 102 -13.43 -8.93 4.62
N PHE A 103 -14.47 -8.65 3.82
CA PHE A 103 -14.56 -7.42 3.05
C PHE A 103 -14.54 -6.19 3.96
N LEU A 104 -15.33 -6.17 5.03
CA LEU A 104 -15.38 -5.08 6.01
C LEU A 104 -14.00 -4.84 6.65
N ILE A 105 -13.33 -5.91 7.08
CA ILE A 105 -11.99 -5.82 7.68
C ILE A 105 -10.98 -5.23 6.68
N VAL A 106 -10.95 -5.76 5.45
CA VAL A 106 -10.04 -5.28 4.40
C VAL A 106 -10.36 -3.84 4.03
N PHE A 107 -11.64 -3.46 3.96
CA PHE A 107 -12.08 -2.11 3.64
C PHE A 107 -11.66 -1.09 4.71
N ILE A 108 -11.94 -1.37 5.99
CA ILE A 108 -11.57 -0.48 7.10
C ILE A 108 -10.05 -0.31 7.15
N TYR A 109 -9.31 -1.41 7.05
CA TYR A 109 -7.85 -1.37 7.06
C TYR A 109 -7.30 -0.61 5.86
N GLY A 110 -7.80 -0.90 4.65
CA GLY A 110 -7.40 -0.21 3.43
C GLY A 110 -7.71 1.29 3.50
N PHE A 111 -8.85 1.67 4.06
CA PHE A 111 -9.21 3.08 4.24
C PHE A 111 -8.24 3.79 5.19
N LEU A 112 -7.91 3.19 6.34
CA LEU A 112 -6.93 3.75 7.27
C LEU A 112 -5.54 3.89 6.63
N GLN A 113 -5.11 2.88 5.89
CA GLN A 113 -3.82 2.91 5.19
C GLN A 113 -3.80 3.97 4.07
N LEU A 114 -4.92 4.17 3.38
CA LEU A 114 -5.08 5.24 2.40
C LEU A 114 -4.93 6.62 3.04
N LEU A 115 -5.54 6.86 4.20
CA LEU A 115 -5.39 8.12 4.94
C LEU A 115 -3.92 8.37 5.31
N ILE A 116 -3.19 7.33 5.74
CA ILE A 116 -1.75 7.43 6.01
C ILE A 116 -0.97 7.79 4.74
N PHE A 117 -1.26 7.16 3.59
CA PHE A 117 -0.58 7.49 2.34
C PHE A 117 -0.90 8.91 1.85
N ILE A 118 -2.12 9.41 2.06
CA ILE A 118 -2.46 10.81 1.78
C ILE A 118 -1.64 11.74 2.68
N PHE A 119 -1.56 11.46 3.98
CA PHE A 119 -0.77 12.25 4.92
C PHE A 119 0.72 12.26 4.56
N LEU A 120 1.28 11.08 4.25
CA LEU A 120 2.67 10.96 3.82
C LEU A 120 2.92 11.69 2.51
N ASN A 121 2.02 11.59 1.53
CA ASN A 121 2.13 12.36 0.28
C ASN A 121 2.19 13.86 0.57
N GLY A 122 1.30 14.37 1.43
CA GLY A 122 1.30 15.76 1.88
C GLY A 122 2.63 16.20 2.50
N ILE A 123 3.16 15.43 3.46
CA ILE A 123 4.49 15.71 4.06
C ILE A 123 5.58 15.71 2.99
N THR A 124 5.59 14.69 2.13
CA THR A 124 6.65 14.51 1.13
C THR A 124 6.60 15.62 0.09
N TYR A 125 5.40 16.10 -0.26
CA TYR A 125 5.19 17.24 -1.13
C TYR A 125 5.74 18.53 -0.50
N ILE A 126 5.41 18.80 0.77
CA ILE A 126 5.94 19.94 1.51
C ILE A 126 7.48 19.92 1.51
N ILE A 127 8.09 18.79 1.85
CA ILE A 127 9.56 18.61 1.83
C ILE A 127 10.12 18.86 0.43
N ASN A 128 9.47 18.32 -0.61
CA ASN A 128 9.90 18.48 -2.00
C ASN A 128 9.90 19.95 -2.44
N VAL A 129 8.85 20.70 -2.10
CA VAL A 129 8.75 22.13 -2.38
C VAL A 129 9.83 22.92 -1.64
N PHE A 130 10.05 22.66 -0.35
CA PHE A 130 11.08 23.35 0.44
C PHE A 130 12.51 23.06 -0.04
N THR A 131 12.76 21.83 -0.48
CA THR A 131 14.08 21.41 -0.95
C THR A 131 14.38 22.01 -2.32
N ASN A 132 13.42 22.02 -3.24
CA ASN A 132 13.59 22.64 -4.56
C ASN A 132 13.66 24.18 -4.48
N LYS A 133 13.05 24.81 -3.48
CA LYS A 133 13.19 26.26 -3.23
C LYS A 133 14.59 26.69 -2.80
N LYS A 134 15.43 25.79 -2.28
CA LYS A 134 16.82 26.11 -1.87
C LYS A 134 17.82 26.12 -3.03
N TRP A 135 17.38 25.76 -4.25
CA TRP A 135 18.22 25.64 -5.44
C TRP A 135 17.86 26.66 -6.55
N THR A 136 17.07 27.67 -6.21
CA THR A 136 16.78 28.87 -7.03
C THR A 136 17.18 30.10 -6.23
#